data_AF-A0A847A355-F1
#
_entry.id   AF-A0A847A355-F1
#
_cell.length_a   1.000
_cell.length_b   1.000
_cell.length_c   1.000
_cell.angle_alpha   90.00
_cell.angle_beta   90.00
_cell.angle_gamma   90.00
#
_symmetry.space_group_name_H-M   'P 1'
#
loop_
_entity.id
_entity.type
_entity.pdbx_description
1 polymer ?
#
loop_
_entity_poly.entity_id
_entity_poly.type
_entity_poly.pdbx_seq_one_letter_code
_entity_poly.pdbx_strand_id
1 'polypeptide(L)'
;LAQATMIDFDRHDAFQQRFIRRITRAHISPPRHFVPSSHEFAYAIELGMGWGMLPELQCRPLLDEGRLVELQPDASIDLPLYWHRLDLPSPVIDQLSAIVTEHASRALG
;
A
#
# COMPACT_ATOMS: atom_id res chain seq x y z
N LEU A 1 -9.86 9.40 -14.16
CA LEU A 1 -8.50 8.91 -13.84
C LEU A 1 -7.43 9.33 -14.85
N ALA A 2 -7.69 9.34 -16.16
CA ALA A 2 -6.64 9.60 -17.18
C ALA A 2 -5.86 10.92 -17.04
N GLN A 3 -6.39 11.92 -16.35
CA GLN A 3 -5.74 13.22 -16.13
C GLN A 3 -5.33 13.45 -14.67
N ALA A 4 -5.80 12.62 -13.72
CA ALA A 4 -5.50 12.79 -12.31
C ALA A 4 -4.13 12.20 -12.00
N THR A 5 -3.23 13.03 -11.46
CA THR A 5 -1.86 12.60 -11.14
C THR A 5 -1.86 11.45 -10.16
N MET A 6 -1.11 10.41 -10.50
CA MET A 6 -0.92 9.22 -9.68
C MET A 6 0.41 9.33 -8.94
N ILE A 7 0.42 9.01 -7.65
CA ILE A 7 1.65 8.88 -6.87
C ILE A 7 2.06 7.40 -6.90
N ASP A 8 3.25 7.12 -7.41
CA ASP A 8 3.88 5.78 -7.43
C ASP A 8 5.10 5.76 -6.51
N PHE A 9 5.39 4.63 -5.88
CA PHE A 9 6.62 4.50 -5.09
C PHE A 9 7.85 4.43 -6.00
N ASP A 10 7.80 3.54 -7.01
CA ASP A 10 8.84 3.38 -8.02
C ASP A 10 8.24 2.93 -9.37
N ARG A 11 9.12 2.58 -10.34
CA ARG A 11 8.70 2.16 -11.69
C ARG A 11 8.20 0.71 -11.76
N HIS A 12 8.43 -0.08 -10.73
CA HIS A 12 8.02 -1.48 -10.63
C HIS A 12 6.73 -1.65 -9.82
N ASP A 13 6.31 -0.60 -9.11
CA ASP A 13 5.03 -0.56 -8.44
C ASP A 13 3.89 -0.75 -9.44
N ALA A 14 3.15 -1.85 -9.26
CA ALA A 14 2.04 -2.24 -10.09
C ALA A 14 0.68 -2.03 -9.40
N PHE A 15 0.64 -1.57 -8.13
CA PHE A 15 -0.60 -1.48 -7.37
C PHE A 15 -1.58 -0.50 -8.01
N GLN A 16 -1.11 0.69 -8.36
CA GLN A 16 -1.98 1.72 -8.95
C GLN A 16 -2.54 1.30 -10.32
N GLN A 17 -1.70 0.65 -11.13
CA GLN A 17 -2.12 0.10 -12.42
C GLN A 17 -3.11 -1.08 -12.26
N ARG A 18 -2.88 -1.96 -11.28
CA ARG A 18 -3.82 -3.04 -10.93
C ARG A 18 -5.16 -2.47 -10.47
N PHE A 19 -5.16 -1.40 -9.68
CA PHE A 19 -6.36 -0.71 -9.24
C PHE A 19 -7.13 -0.12 -10.42
N ILE A 20 -6.48 0.68 -11.28
CA ILE A 20 -7.08 1.23 -12.51
C ILE A 20 -7.75 0.13 -13.33
N ARG A 21 -7.04 -0.98 -13.57
CA ARG A 21 -7.57 -2.11 -14.34
C ARG A 21 -8.77 -2.77 -13.66
N ARG A 22 -8.76 -2.89 -12.33
CA ARG A 22 -9.88 -3.44 -11.54
C ARG A 22 -11.15 -2.61 -11.70
N ILE A 23 -11.05 -1.28 -11.62
CA ILE A 23 -12.24 -0.41 -11.59
C ILE A 23 -12.68 0.09 -12.97
N THR A 24 -11.79 0.14 -13.96
CA THR A 24 -12.11 0.64 -15.32
C THR A 24 -12.10 -0.43 -16.41
N ARG A 25 -11.47 -1.60 -16.16
CA ARG A 25 -11.13 -2.61 -17.18
C ARG A 25 -10.27 -2.09 -18.34
N ALA A 26 -9.74 -0.88 -18.24
CA ALA A 26 -8.92 -0.23 -19.26
C ALA A 26 -7.47 -0.12 -18.81
N HIS A 27 -6.57 0.03 -19.77
CA HIS A 27 -5.19 0.42 -19.51
C HIS A 27 -5.09 1.95 -19.63
N ILE A 28 -4.89 2.63 -18.49
CA ILE A 28 -4.84 4.09 -18.42
C ILE A 28 -3.47 4.49 -17.85
N SER A 29 -2.79 5.39 -18.55
CA SER A 29 -1.48 5.92 -18.14
C SER A 29 -1.59 7.41 -17.78
N PRO A 30 -2.02 7.76 -16.55
CA PRO A 30 -2.09 9.14 -16.10
C PRO A 30 -0.68 9.74 -15.87
N PRO A 31 -0.57 11.07 -15.68
CA PRO A 31 0.64 11.70 -15.16
C PRO A 31 1.07 11.07 -13.84
N ARG A 32 2.39 11.00 -13.57
CA ARG A 32 2.95 10.30 -12.41
C ARG A 32 3.96 11.15 -11.64
N HIS A 33 3.91 11.04 -10.31
CA HIS A 33 4.98 11.46 -9.41
C HIS A 33 5.54 10.23 -8.71
N PHE A 34 6.86 10.20 -8.53
CA PHE A 34 7.55 9.10 -7.84
C PHE A 34 8.04 9.57 -6.48
N VAL A 35 7.62 8.88 -5.42
CA VAL A 35 7.98 9.19 -4.04
C VAL A 35 8.47 7.90 -3.36
N PRO A 36 9.78 7.59 -3.42
CA PRO A 36 10.34 6.33 -2.92
C PRO A 36 10.59 6.38 -1.40
N SER A 37 9.58 6.80 -0.63
CA SER A 37 9.57 6.79 0.83
C SER A 37 8.15 6.51 1.30
N SER A 38 7.96 5.48 2.13
CA SER A 38 6.62 5.05 2.54
C SER A 38 5.86 6.13 3.31
N HIS A 39 6.56 6.92 4.14
CA HIS A 39 5.94 8.02 4.88
C HIS A 39 5.59 9.20 3.97
N GLU A 40 6.55 9.65 3.17
CA GLU A 40 6.36 10.79 2.25
C GLU A 40 5.33 10.48 1.16
N PHE A 41 5.18 9.21 0.78
CA PHE A 41 4.17 8.77 -0.19
C PHE A 41 2.75 9.04 0.32
N ALA A 42 2.44 8.62 1.55
CA ALA A 42 1.15 8.90 2.18
C ALA A 42 0.95 10.41 2.39
N TYR A 43 1.99 11.11 2.82
CA TYR A 43 1.94 12.55 3.03
C TYR A 43 1.70 13.34 1.73
N ALA A 44 2.31 12.95 0.60
CA ALA A 44 2.10 13.58 -0.69
C ALA A 44 0.65 13.42 -1.19
N ILE A 45 0.03 12.26 -0.94
CA ILE A 45 -1.39 12.03 -1.27
C ILE A 45 -2.28 12.92 -0.40
N GLU A 46 -1.98 13.00 0.89
CA GLU A 46 -2.72 13.85 1.82
C GLU A 46 -2.63 15.35 1.48
N LEU A 47 -1.47 15.80 1.00
CA LEU A 47 -1.27 17.17 0.49
C LEU A 47 -1.98 17.42 -0.87
N GLY A 48 -2.66 16.41 -1.43
CA GLY A 48 -3.40 16.54 -2.69
C GLY A 48 -2.51 16.56 -3.93
N MET A 49 -1.25 16.12 -3.85
CA MET A 49 -0.34 16.09 -5.00
C MET A 49 -0.75 15.05 -6.06
N GLY A 50 -1.63 14.12 -5.67
CA GLY A 50 -2.18 13.07 -6.52
C GLY A 50 -2.92 12.04 -5.70
N TRP A 51 -3.36 10.98 -6.35
CA TRP A 51 -3.96 9.82 -5.69
C TRP A 51 -3.02 8.63 -5.69
N GLY A 52 -3.22 7.71 -4.74
CA GLY A 52 -2.53 6.43 -4.71
C GLY A 52 -3.16 5.48 -3.71
N MET A 53 -2.96 4.18 -3.92
CA MET A 53 -3.25 3.13 -2.96
C MET A 53 -2.31 3.22 -1.77
N LEU A 54 -2.88 3.18 -0.57
CA LEU A 54 -2.18 3.13 0.70
C LEU A 54 -2.55 1.86 1.46
N PRO A 55 -1.63 1.28 2.24
CA PRO A 55 -1.99 0.26 3.23
C PRO A 55 -3.07 0.79 4.17
N GLU A 56 -4.03 -0.06 4.54
CA GLU A 56 -5.16 0.34 5.40
C GLU A 56 -4.71 0.97 6.72
N LEU A 57 -3.65 0.42 7.33
CA LEU A 57 -3.05 0.95 8.55
C LEU A 57 -2.56 2.40 8.43
N GLN A 58 -2.22 2.86 7.22
CA GLN A 58 -1.77 4.23 6.96
C GLN A 58 -2.92 5.17 6.61
N CYS A 59 -3.96 4.70 5.92
CA CYS A 59 -5.05 5.55 5.48
C CYS A 59 -6.24 5.62 6.45
N ARG A 60 -6.49 4.59 7.27
CA ARG A 60 -7.67 4.54 8.16
C ARG A 60 -7.80 5.78 9.06
N PRO A 61 -6.75 6.21 9.81
CA PRO A 61 -6.87 7.42 10.64
C PRO A 61 -7.15 8.67 9.81
N LEU A 62 -6.55 8.79 8.62
CA LEU A 62 -6.70 9.95 7.75
C LEU A 62 -8.10 9.99 7.09
N LEU A 63 -8.69 8.83 6.82
CA LEU A 63 -10.07 8.70 6.35
C LEU A 63 -11.06 9.08 7.45
N ASP A 64 -10.84 8.59 8.68
CA ASP A 64 -11.70 8.90 9.84
C ASP A 64 -11.68 10.41 10.18
N GLU A 65 -10.52 11.05 9.99
CA GLU A 65 -10.34 12.51 10.15
C GLU A 65 -10.86 13.33 8.95
N GLY A 66 -11.26 12.68 7.85
CA GLY A 66 -11.71 13.35 6.62
C GLY A 66 -10.61 14.05 5.83
N ARG A 67 -9.33 13.77 6.14
CA ARG A 67 -8.16 14.26 5.40
C ARG A 67 -7.95 13.52 4.09
N LEU A 68 -8.38 12.26 4.03
CA LEU A 68 -8.45 11.47 2.80
C LEU A 68 -9.91 11.12 2.48
N VAL A 69 -10.15 10.78 1.22
CA VAL A 69 -11.41 10.19 0.75
C VAL A 69 -11.11 8.96 -0.10
N GLU A 70 -11.96 7.94 -0.02
CA GLU A 70 -11.84 6.77 -0.90
C GLU A 70 -12.29 7.12 -2.32
N LEU A 71 -11.44 6.85 -3.31
CA LEU A 71 -11.79 7.09 -4.72
C LEU A 71 -12.84 6.12 -5.25
N GLN A 72 -12.83 4.88 -4.75
CA GLN A 72 -13.80 3.86 -5.08
C GLN A 72 -14.01 2.99 -3.83
N PRO A 73 -15.17 3.12 -3.15
CA PRO A 73 -15.50 2.27 -2.02
C PRO A 73 -15.41 0.78 -2.39
N ASP A 74 -14.97 -0.04 -1.43
CA ASP A 74 -14.84 -1.51 -1.54
C ASP A 74 -13.89 -2.03 -2.63
N ALA A 75 -13.04 -1.17 -3.21
CA ALA A 75 -12.06 -1.54 -4.23
C ALA A 75 -10.64 -1.69 -3.67
N SER A 76 -10.48 -2.47 -2.60
CA SER A 76 -9.17 -2.85 -2.06
C SER A 76 -8.45 -3.90 -2.93
N ILE A 77 -7.14 -4.02 -2.71
CA ILE A 77 -6.33 -5.13 -3.22
C ILE A 77 -5.72 -5.84 -2.01
N ASP A 78 -6.11 -7.09 -1.81
CA ASP A 78 -5.50 -7.93 -0.78
C ASP A 78 -4.14 -8.43 -1.27
N LEU A 79 -3.13 -8.27 -0.41
CA LEU A 79 -1.77 -8.73 -0.66
C LEU A 79 -1.34 -9.68 0.48
N PRO A 80 -1.24 -10.99 0.23
CA PRO A 80 -0.71 -11.91 1.22
C PRO A 80 0.78 -11.62 1.46
N LEU A 81 1.17 -11.52 2.74
CA LEU A 81 2.55 -11.35 3.17
C LEU A 81 3.11 -12.68 3.69
N TYR A 82 4.40 -12.90 3.45
CA TYR A 82 5.10 -14.12 3.84
C TYR A 82 6.38 -13.77 4.59
N TRP A 83 6.65 -14.48 5.69
CA TRP A 83 7.93 -14.44 6.38
C TRP A 83 8.82 -15.56 5.84
N HIS A 84 9.92 -15.19 5.18
CA HIS A 84 10.92 -16.14 4.70
C HIS A 84 12.11 -16.17 5.65
N ARG A 85 12.46 -17.37 6.12
CA ARG A 85 13.66 -17.62 6.93
C ARG A 85 14.53 -18.70 6.30
N LEU A 86 15.82 -18.67 6.59
CA LEU A 86 16.70 -19.79 6.29
C LEU A 86 16.35 -20.98 7.19
N ASP A 87 16.45 -22.18 6.63
CA ASP A 87 16.27 -23.41 7.40
C ASP A 87 17.55 -23.76 8.15
N LEU A 88 17.74 -23.10 9.28
CA LEU A 88 18.90 -23.23 10.15
C LEU A 88 18.40 -23.43 11.59
N PRO A 89 18.93 -24.43 12.33
CA PRO A 89 18.61 -24.59 13.74
C PRO A 89 19.25 -23.43 14.52
N SER A 90 18.45 -22.41 14.85
CA SER A 90 18.88 -21.20 15.53
C SER A 90 17.78 -20.69 16.45
N PRO A 91 17.95 -20.78 17.79
CA PRO A 91 16.97 -20.28 18.75
C PRO A 91 16.61 -18.80 18.54
N VAL A 92 17.56 -18.00 18.05
CA VAL A 92 17.34 -16.57 17.76
C VAL A 92 16.41 -16.39 16.57
N ILE A 93 16.56 -17.19 15.50
CA ILE A 93 15.67 -17.14 14.33
C ILE A 93 14.28 -17.65 14.68
N ASP A 94 14.20 -18.69 15.51
CA ASP A 94 12.92 -19.23 15.99
C ASP A 94 12.17 -18.16 16.81
N GLN A 95 12.87 -17.49 17.73
CA GLN A 95 12.29 -16.41 18.52
C GLN A 95 11.86 -15.23 17.64
N LEU A 96 12.69 -14.81 16.66
CA LEU A 96 12.32 -13.76 15.72
C LEU A 96 11.08 -14.12 14.91
N SER A 97 10.98 -15.38 14.47
CA SER A 97 9.84 -15.87 13.69
C SER A 97 8.55 -15.84 14.51
N ALA A 98 8.61 -16.17 15.80
CA ALA A 98 7.49 -16.06 16.71
C ALA A 98 7.04 -14.60 16.86
N ILE A 99 7.98 -13.68 17.10
CA ILE A 99 7.71 -12.23 17.23
C ILE A 99 7.06 -11.67 15.96
N VAL A 100 7.66 -11.93 14.79
CA VAL A 100 7.13 -11.44 13.50
C VAL A 100 5.71 -11.96 13.28
N THR A 101 5.46 -13.25 13.53
CA THR A 101 4.15 -13.86 13.31
C THR A 101 3.10 -13.32 14.29
N GLU A 102 3.46 -13.15 15.57
CA GLU A 102 2.59 -12.57 16.59
C GLU A 102 2.19 -11.14 16.22
N HIS A 103 3.17 -10.29 15.86
CA HIS A 103 2.88 -8.91 15.44
C HIS A 103 2.06 -8.85 14.15
N ALA A 104 2.39 -9.69 13.16
CA ALA A 104 1.62 -9.76 11.91
C ALA A 104 0.16 -10.14 12.17
N SER A 105 -0.12 -11.10 13.06
CA SER A 105 -1.49 -11.49 13.40
C SER A 105 -2.32 -10.37 14.04
N ARG A 106 -1.67 -9.45 14.77
CA ARG A 106 -2.34 -8.31 15.41
C ARG A 106 -2.52 -7.12 14.47
N ALA A 107 -1.57 -6.92 13.55
CA ALA A 107 -1.55 -5.77 12.67
C ALA A 107 -2.29 -6.00 11.34
N LEU A 108 -2.44 -7.27 10.92
CA LEU A 108 -3.02 -7.66 9.63
C LEU A 108 -4.29 -8.51 9.78
N GLY A 109 -4.76 -8.73 11.02
CA GLY A 109 -5.88 -9.59 11.38
C GLY A 109 -7.12 -8.82 11.81
#